data_AF-A0A0N0XWS2-F1
#
_entry.id   AF-A0A0N0XWS2-F1
#
_cell.length_a   1.000
_cell.length_b   1.000
_cell.length_c   1.000
_cell.angle_alpha   90.00
_cell.angle_beta   90.00
_cell.angle_gamma   90.00
#
_symmetry.space_group_name_H-M   'P 1'
#
loop_
_entity.id
_entity.type
_entity.pdbx_description
1 polymer ?
#
loop_
_entity_poly.entity_id
_entity_poly.type
_entity_poly.pdbx_seq_one_letter_code
_entity_poly.pdbx_strand_id
1 'polypeptide(L)'
;MPPHDGADEQVDWDAIQRAWGVGFPSDYIAFMSTYGAGGIDGALSVVPPEASTQPADSPDLGGMAAETANMRHMWESEGGPDEVDAGPDSVVAWGVSCGADILGWLTVDHDPNKWPVVVWERHGRPHWKIYDCGMTEFLRRLFTKGFDECPLSDASLWGEPSPHFVHWREERRRWESGVDPYTGEPDPYFGMKFG
;
A
#
# COMPACT_ATOMS: atom_id res chain seq x y z
N MET A 1 1.21 -11.62 -11.04
CA MET A 1 -0.21 -11.41 -10.71
C MET A 1 -0.97 -11.10 -11.99
N PRO A 2 -2.06 -11.80 -12.32
CA PRO A 2 -2.93 -11.45 -13.44
C PRO A 2 -3.75 -10.18 -13.14
N PRO A 3 -4.00 -9.29 -14.12
CA PRO A 3 -4.75 -8.04 -13.90
C PRO A 3 -6.26 -8.19 -14.14
N HIS A 4 -6.83 -9.40 -14.02
CA HIS A 4 -8.22 -9.68 -14.42
C HIS A 4 -9.25 -8.83 -13.68
N ASP A 5 -9.04 -8.63 -12.39
CA ASP A 5 -9.89 -7.80 -11.53
C ASP A 5 -9.25 -6.43 -11.23
N GLY A 6 -8.23 -6.05 -12.01
CA GLY A 6 -7.65 -4.71 -12.01
C GLY A 6 -8.41 -3.74 -12.92
N ALA A 7 -8.26 -2.44 -12.67
CA ALA A 7 -8.77 -1.39 -13.56
C ALA A 7 -7.82 -0.19 -13.56
N ASP A 8 -7.72 0.50 -14.69
CA ASP A 8 -7.01 1.79 -14.75
C ASP A 8 -7.69 2.79 -13.79
N GLU A 9 -6.94 3.28 -12.81
CA GLU A 9 -7.45 4.22 -11.82
C GLU A 9 -7.69 5.61 -12.44
N GLN A 10 -7.18 5.90 -13.64
CA GLN A 10 -7.33 7.17 -14.35
C GLN A 10 -6.83 8.37 -13.54
N VAL A 11 -5.64 8.22 -12.96
CA VAL A 11 -5.02 9.21 -12.09
C VAL A 11 -4.57 10.44 -12.88
N ASP A 12 -4.94 11.64 -12.43
CA ASP A 12 -4.35 12.90 -12.88
C ASP A 12 -3.00 13.13 -12.17
N TRP A 13 -1.94 12.55 -12.73
CA TRP A 13 -0.59 12.64 -12.16
C TRP A 13 -0.06 14.07 -12.05
N ASP A 14 -0.47 14.97 -12.94
CA ASP A 14 -0.07 16.37 -12.88
C ASP A 14 -0.70 17.06 -11.65
N ALA A 15 -1.95 16.76 -11.33
CA ALA A 15 -2.61 17.25 -10.12
C ALA A 15 -1.97 16.68 -8.84
N ILE A 16 -1.67 15.38 -8.83
CA ILE A 16 -1.03 14.73 -7.68
C ILE A 16 0.37 15.29 -7.46
N GLN A 17 1.20 15.40 -8.50
CA GLN A 17 2.54 16.00 -8.37
C GLN A 17 2.49 17.43 -7.83
N ARG A 18 1.50 18.24 -8.25
CA ARG A 18 1.32 19.60 -7.70
C ARG A 18 0.95 19.60 -6.22
N ALA A 19 0.09 18.68 -5.79
CA ALA A 19 -0.35 18.60 -4.40
C ALA A 19 0.76 18.10 -3.47
N TRP A 20 1.51 17.09 -3.90
CA TRP A 20 2.57 16.45 -3.12
C TRP A 20 3.92 17.15 -3.21
N GLY A 21 4.13 17.99 -4.24
CA GLY A 21 5.39 18.70 -4.47
C GLY A 21 6.53 17.80 -4.97
N VAL A 22 6.24 16.53 -5.25
CA VAL A 22 7.20 15.51 -5.69
C VAL A 22 6.61 14.69 -6.84
N GLY A 23 7.48 14.14 -7.69
CA GLY A 23 7.08 13.15 -8.70
C GLY A 23 6.78 11.79 -8.06
N PHE A 24 6.36 10.81 -8.87
CA PHE A 24 6.09 9.45 -8.39
C PHE A 24 6.90 8.42 -9.19
N PRO A 25 7.29 7.28 -8.56
CA PRO A 25 8.00 6.21 -9.26
C PRO A 25 7.24 5.73 -10.50
N SER A 26 7.96 5.51 -11.61
CA SER A 26 7.33 5.08 -12.86
C SER A 26 6.66 3.71 -12.77
N ASP A 27 7.14 2.85 -11.88
CA ASP A 27 6.58 1.53 -11.66
C ASP A 27 5.24 1.59 -10.90
N TYR A 28 5.10 2.53 -9.95
CA TYR A 28 3.83 2.84 -9.30
C TYR A 28 2.80 3.40 -10.28
N ILE A 29 3.22 4.33 -11.14
CA ILE A 29 2.36 4.89 -12.20
C ILE A 29 1.82 3.77 -13.11
N ALA A 30 2.72 2.87 -13.56
CA ALA A 30 2.34 1.74 -14.38
C ALA A 30 1.42 0.74 -13.63
N PHE A 31 1.66 0.53 -12.34
CA PHE A 31 0.80 -0.29 -11.49
C PHE A 31 -0.62 0.29 -11.42
N MET A 32 -0.75 1.59 -11.18
CA MET A 32 -2.05 2.27 -11.13
C MET A 32 -2.81 2.27 -12.46
N SER A 33 -2.12 2.33 -13.59
CA SER A 33 -2.75 2.19 -14.91
C SER A 33 -3.20 0.76 -15.24
N THR A 34 -2.63 -0.25 -14.58
CA THR A 34 -2.91 -1.67 -14.87
C THR A 34 -3.90 -2.28 -13.88
N TYR A 35 -3.68 -2.01 -12.59
CA TYR A 35 -4.42 -2.60 -11.48
C TYR A 35 -5.29 -1.57 -10.77
N GLY A 36 -4.78 -0.35 -10.59
CA GLY A 36 -5.39 0.71 -9.79
C GLY A 36 -5.17 0.51 -8.30
N ALA A 37 -5.99 1.17 -7.48
CA ALA A 37 -6.01 0.93 -6.04
C ALA A 37 -6.89 -0.27 -5.69
N GLY A 38 -6.58 -0.95 -4.58
CA GLY A 38 -7.27 -2.19 -4.23
C GLY A 38 -6.42 -3.12 -3.38
N GLY A 39 -6.95 -4.30 -3.11
CA GLY A 39 -6.30 -5.29 -2.26
C GLY A 39 -5.68 -6.46 -3.03
N ILE A 40 -4.73 -7.11 -2.37
CA ILE A 40 -4.04 -8.32 -2.82
C ILE A 40 -4.30 -9.40 -1.76
N ASP A 41 -5.09 -10.41 -2.15
CA ASP A 41 -5.56 -11.51 -1.29
C ASP A 41 -6.12 -11.08 0.08
N GLY A 42 -6.62 -9.84 0.20
CA GLY A 42 -7.08 -9.25 1.46
C GLY A 42 -5.97 -9.02 2.50
N ALA A 43 -4.71 -9.27 2.14
CA ALA A 43 -3.56 -9.20 3.03
C ALA A 43 -2.75 -7.91 2.89
N LEU A 44 -2.81 -7.26 1.72
CA LEU A 44 -2.17 -5.97 1.47
C LEU A 44 -3.08 -5.10 0.60
N SER A 45 -3.28 -3.86 0.98
CA SER A 45 -4.01 -2.87 0.20
C SER A 45 -3.06 -1.81 -0.35
N VAL A 46 -3.16 -1.55 -1.66
CA VAL A 46 -2.56 -0.39 -2.31
C VAL A 46 -3.58 0.75 -2.25
N VAL A 47 -3.23 1.82 -1.54
CA VAL A 47 -4.17 2.92 -1.28
C VAL A 47 -4.29 3.87 -2.48
N PRO A 48 -5.47 4.48 -2.70
CA PRO A 48 -5.65 5.42 -3.80
C PRO A 48 -4.77 6.65 -3.62
N PRO A 49 -4.10 7.13 -4.69
CA PRO A 49 -3.35 8.37 -4.64
C PRO A 49 -4.31 9.55 -4.70
N GLU A 50 -4.08 10.55 -3.86
CA GLU A 50 -4.98 11.70 -3.70
C GLU A 50 -4.29 12.99 -4.17
N ALA A 51 -5.02 13.88 -4.84
CA ALA A 51 -4.51 15.23 -5.16
C ALA A 51 -4.57 16.18 -3.94
N SER A 52 -4.26 15.65 -2.76
CA SER A 52 -4.24 16.33 -1.46
C SER A 52 -3.25 15.59 -0.56
N THR A 53 -2.52 16.33 0.26
CA THR A 53 -1.71 15.76 1.37
C THR A 53 -2.47 15.78 2.69
N GLN A 54 -3.67 16.37 2.72
CA GLN A 54 -4.56 16.33 3.86
C GLN A 54 -5.51 15.14 3.73
N PRO A 55 -5.65 14.30 4.77
CA PRO A 55 -6.61 13.21 4.79
C PRO A 55 -8.03 13.74 4.56
N ALA A 56 -8.84 13.00 3.79
CA ALA A 56 -10.26 13.32 3.64
C ALA A 56 -11.01 13.17 4.98
N ASP A 57 -12.04 13.99 5.20
CA ASP A 57 -12.93 13.88 6.37
C ASP A 57 -13.86 12.64 6.32
N SER A 58 -13.82 11.86 5.22
CA SER A 58 -14.67 10.68 5.04
C SER A 58 -14.06 9.42 5.66
N PRO A 59 -14.85 8.56 6.31
CA PRO A 59 -14.39 7.32 6.92
C PRO A 59 -14.12 6.17 5.93
N ASP A 60 -14.35 6.36 4.62
CA ASP A 60 -14.15 5.31 3.62
C ASP A 60 -12.67 5.19 3.22
N LEU A 61 -12.20 3.94 3.10
CA LEU A 61 -10.88 3.47 2.63
C LEU A 61 -9.74 4.50 2.78
N GLY A 62 -8.91 4.35 3.82
CA GLY A 62 -7.73 5.17 4.04
C GLY A 62 -6.96 5.43 2.73
N GLY A 63 -6.73 6.72 2.44
CA GLY A 63 -6.04 7.17 1.25
C GLY A 63 -4.56 7.43 1.50
N MET A 64 -3.81 7.67 0.42
CA MET A 64 -2.39 8.00 0.47
C MET A 64 -2.07 9.13 1.47
N ALA A 65 -2.93 10.14 1.58
CA ALA A 65 -2.74 11.26 2.52
C ALA A 65 -2.85 10.80 3.97
N ALA A 66 -3.87 9.99 4.28
CA ALA A 66 -4.09 9.43 5.62
C ALA A 66 -2.93 8.54 6.05
N GLU A 67 -2.51 7.61 5.19
CA GLU A 67 -1.45 6.67 5.55
C GLU A 67 -0.07 7.34 5.60
N THR A 68 0.14 8.38 4.80
CA THR A 68 1.34 9.20 4.94
C THR A 68 1.35 9.94 6.27
N ALA A 69 0.22 10.52 6.69
CA ALA A 69 0.11 11.18 7.99
C ALA A 69 0.36 10.21 9.15
N ASN A 70 -0.18 8.98 9.06
CA ASN A 70 0.08 7.92 10.04
C ASN A 70 1.57 7.55 10.10
N MET A 71 2.20 7.31 8.95
CA MET A 71 3.62 6.97 8.87
C MET A 71 4.51 8.08 9.44
N ARG A 72 4.21 9.35 9.14
CA ARG A 72 4.89 10.51 9.70
C ARG A 72 4.74 10.59 11.21
N HIS A 73 3.53 10.36 11.71
CA HIS A 73 3.26 10.34 13.14
C HIS A 73 4.06 9.23 13.86
N MET A 74 4.16 8.04 13.28
CA MET A 74 5.00 6.96 13.83
C MET A 74 6.47 7.37 13.89
N TRP A 75 6.99 8.01 12.84
CA TRP A 75 8.38 8.50 12.82
C TRP A 75 8.61 9.55 13.91
N GLU A 76 7.71 10.52 14.05
CA GLU A 76 7.81 11.58 15.07
C GLU A 76 7.75 11.04 16.51
N SER A 77 6.92 10.02 16.74
CA SER A 77 6.65 9.50 18.10
C SER A 77 7.65 8.43 18.54
N GLU A 78 8.08 7.55 17.63
CA GLU A 78 8.92 6.39 17.94
C GLU A 78 10.36 6.54 17.46
N GLY A 79 10.65 7.55 16.64
CA GLY A 79 11.90 7.67 15.89
C GLY A 79 11.79 6.98 14.53
N GLY A 80 12.50 7.51 13.53
CA GLY A 80 12.53 6.96 12.17
C GLY A 80 13.54 5.84 11.98
N PRO A 81 13.81 5.46 10.72
CA PRO A 81 14.90 4.54 10.38
C PRO A 81 16.26 5.11 10.81
N ASP A 82 17.06 4.31 11.52
CA ASP A 82 18.34 4.74 12.09
C ASP A 82 19.37 5.14 11.02
N GLU A 83 19.29 4.55 9.82
CA GLU A 83 20.26 4.76 8.73
C GLU A 83 19.96 5.99 7.85
N VAL A 84 18.93 6.78 8.17
CA VAL A 84 18.44 7.87 7.32
C VAL A 84 18.63 9.22 8.00
N ASP A 85 19.46 10.09 7.40
CA ASP A 85 19.60 11.50 7.79
C ASP A 85 18.50 12.35 7.12
N ALA A 86 17.25 12.10 7.49
CA ALA A 86 16.08 12.81 7.00
C ALA A 86 14.97 12.89 8.07
N GLY A 87 13.96 13.72 7.83
CA GLY A 87 12.81 13.88 8.73
C GLY A 87 11.54 13.17 8.24
N PRO A 88 10.49 13.12 9.08
CA PRO A 88 9.19 12.52 8.75
C PRO A 88 8.61 12.98 7.41
N ASP A 89 8.82 14.25 7.01
CA ASP A 89 8.36 14.78 5.72
C ASP A 89 8.95 14.05 4.49
N SER A 90 9.95 13.19 4.68
CA SER A 90 10.63 12.43 3.63
C SER A 90 9.99 11.07 3.35
N VAL A 91 8.74 10.87 3.78
CA VAL A 91 7.95 9.66 3.46
C VAL A 91 6.64 9.99 2.75
N VAL A 92 6.26 9.07 1.87
CA VAL A 92 4.94 8.99 1.23
C VAL A 92 4.49 7.53 1.27
N ALA A 93 3.37 7.27 1.93
CA ALA A 93 2.79 5.92 2.03
C ALA A 93 2.06 5.52 0.74
N TRP A 94 2.03 4.24 0.41
CA TRP A 94 1.32 3.71 -0.75
C TRP A 94 0.54 2.42 -0.45
N GLY A 95 0.74 1.82 0.72
CA GLY A 95 -0.03 0.64 1.09
C GLY A 95 -0.03 0.33 2.57
N VAL A 96 -0.95 -0.56 2.95
CA VAL A 96 -1.14 -1.04 4.31
C VAL A 96 -1.38 -2.55 4.30
N SER A 97 -0.80 -3.27 5.25
CA SER A 97 -1.01 -4.72 5.39
C SER A 97 -2.13 -5.05 6.39
N CYS A 98 -2.66 -6.26 6.33
CA CYS A 98 -3.59 -6.79 7.35
C CYS A 98 -2.92 -6.92 8.73
N GLY A 99 -1.58 -7.01 8.78
CA GLY A 99 -0.77 -6.92 9.98
C GLY A 99 -0.64 -5.50 10.54
N ALA A 100 -1.33 -4.52 9.94
CA ALA A 100 -1.25 -3.10 10.24
C ALA A 100 0.18 -2.52 10.09
N ASP A 101 0.92 -3.04 9.10
CA ASP A 101 2.15 -2.40 8.63
C ASP A 101 1.79 -1.26 7.68
N ILE A 102 2.62 -0.23 7.64
CA ILE A 102 2.51 0.86 6.66
C ILE A 102 3.70 0.79 5.72
N LEU A 103 3.41 0.77 4.42
CA LEU A 103 4.41 0.70 3.35
C LEU A 103 4.44 2.04 2.63
N GLY A 104 5.64 2.55 2.38
CA GLY A 104 5.88 3.83 1.76
C GLY A 104 7.17 3.87 0.96
N TRP A 105 7.51 5.07 0.49
CA TRP A 105 8.80 5.38 -0.10
C TRP A 105 9.55 6.38 0.77
N LEU A 106 10.88 6.28 0.79
CA LEU A 106 11.73 7.38 1.27
C LEU A 106 12.03 8.33 0.11
N THR A 107 11.51 9.55 0.19
CA THR A 107 11.58 10.55 -0.89
C THR A 107 12.85 11.41 -0.80
N VAL A 108 13.99 10.79 -0.50
CA VAL A 108 15.26 11.47 -0.21
C VAL A 108 16.08 11.79 -1.46
N ASP A 109 15.85 11.10 -2.58
CA ASP A 109 16.45 11.41 -3.89
C ASP A 109 15.52 12.32 -4.70
N HIS A 110 16.07 13.12 -5.61
CA HIS A 110 15.28 13.94 -6.54
C HIS A 110 14.61 13.13 -7.65
N ASP A 111 15.16 11.96 -8.00
CA ASP A 111 14.58 11.02 -8.97
C ASP A 111 13.67 10.01 -8.23
N PRO A 112 12.34 10.05 -8.45
CA PRO A 112 11.41 9.14 -7.79
C PRO A 112 11.68 7.66 -8.07
N ASN A 113 12.32 7.32 -9.19
CA ASN A 113 12.64 5.92 -9.51
C ASN A 113 13.75 5.33 -8.64
N LYS A 114 14.44 6.17 -7.85
CA LYS A 114 15.47 5.75 -6.90
C LYS A 114 14.99 5.69 -5.47
N TRP A 115 13.72 6.04 -5.21
CA TRP A 115 13.20 5.98 -3.85
C TRP A 115 13.09 4.53 -3.38
N PRO A 116 13.77 4.16 -2.29
CA PRO A 116 13.61 2.84 -1.74
C PRO A 116 12.25 2.71 -1.07
N VAL A 117 11.71 1.50 -1.05
CA VAL A 117 10.56 1.17 -0.20
C VAL A 117 11.00 1.20 1.25
N VAL A 118 10.17 1.83 2.09
CA VAL A 118 10.28 1.80 3.54
C VAL A 118 9.03 1.17 4.13
N VAL A 119 9.23 0.30 5.11
CA VAL A 119 8.15 -0.36 5.84
C VAL A 119 8.28 0.02 7.30
N TRP A 120 7.18 0.50 7.88
CA TRP A 120 6.98 0.48 9.32
C TRP A 120 6.23 -0.81 9.67
N GLU A 121 6.96 -1.77 10.23
CA GLU A 121 6.46 -3.08 10.64
C GLU A 121 5.94 -3.01 12.08
N ARG A 122 4.66 -3.28 12.28
CA ARG A 122 4.02 -3.15 13.60
C ARG A 122 4.59 -4.13 14.62
N HIS A 123 4.83 -5.37 14.19
CA HIS A 123 5.29 -6.46 15.05
C HIS A 123 6.80 -6.75 14.92
N GLY A 124 7.48 -6.05 14.01
CA GLY A 124 8.92 -6.14 13.78
C GLY A 124 9.77 -5.43 14.82
N ARG A 125 11.03 -5.85 14.94
CA ARG A 125 12.09 -5.12 15.66
C ARG A 125 13.40 -5.25 14.87
N PRO A 126 14.00 -4.14 14.40
CA PRO A 126 13.50 -2.76 14.45
C PRO A 126 12.16 -2.60 13.69
N HIS A 127 11.38 -1.58 14.05
CA HIS A 127 10.10 -1.28 13.39
C HIS A 127 10.29 -0.80 11.95
N TRP A 128 11.33 -0.01 11.71
CA TRP A 128 11.62 0.52 10.38
C TRP A 128 12.55 -0.41 9.62
N LYS A 129 12.17 -0.74 8.39
CA LYS A 129 13.00 -1.49 7.45
C LYS A 129 13.03 -0.81 6.10
N ILE A 130 14.21 -0.72 5.50
CA ILE A 130 14.43 -0.10 4.19
C ILE A 130 14.82 -1.17 3.18
N TYR A 131 14.20 -1.10 2.01
CA TYR A 131 14.43 -2.03 0.90
C TYR A 131 14.82 -1.23 -0.34
N ASP A 132 16.04 -1.43 -0.81
CA ASP A 132 16.61 -0.76 -1.99
C ASP A 132 15.99 -1.28 -3.30
N CYS A 133 14.72 -0.98 -3.50
CA CYS A 133 13.93 -1.31 -4.68
C CYS A 133 12.64 -0.47 -4.72
N GLY A 134 12.05 -0.33 -5.91
CA GLY A 134 10.73 0.28 -6.11
C GLY A 134 9.57 -0.63 -5.66
N MET A 135 8.34 -0.11 -5.72
CA MET A 135 7.15 -0.80 -5.20
C MET A 135 6.91 -2.16 -5.88
N THR A 136 6.99 -2.20 -7.21
CA THR A 136 6.67 -3.42 -7.97
C THR A 136 7.69 -4.52 -7.74
N GLU A 137 8.97 -4.17 -7.61
CA GLU A 137 10.03 -5.11 -7.27
C GLU A 137 9.92 -5.59 -5.82
N PHE A 138 9.52 -4.71 -4.89
CA PHE A 138 9.21 -5.11 -3.52
C PHE A 138 8.10 -6.15 -3.47
N LEU A 139 6.97 -5.90 -4.15
CA LEU A 139 5.86 -6.86 -4.26
C LEU A 139 6.31 -8.17 -4.89
N ARG A 140 7.07 -8.12 -5.99
CA ARG A 140 7.61 -9.32 -6.64
C ARG A 140 8.46 -10.15 -5.66
N ARG A 141 9.37 -9.51 -4.93
CA ARG A 141 10.23 -10.19 -3.94
C ARG A 141 9.43 -10.72 -2.76
N LEU A 142 8.38 -10.04 -2.32
CA LEU A 142 7.45 -10.55 -1.30
C LEU A 142 6.81 -11.88 -1.76
N PHE A 143 6.26 -11.91 -2.97
CA PHE A 143 5.58 -13.09 -3.52
C PHE A 143 6.53 -14.25 -3.86
N THR A 144 7.81 -13.97 -4.14
CA THR A 144 8.78 -15.01 -4.52
C THR A 144 9.74 -15.40 -3.41
N LYS A 145 9.51 -14.95 -2.16
CA LYS A 145 10.47 -15.08 -1.05
C LYS A 145 11.88 -14.59 -1.40
N GLY A 146 11.97 -13.43 -2.04
CA GLY A 146 13.21 -12.82 -2.53
C GLY A 146 13.95 -11.93 -1.50
N PHE A 147 13.47 -11.85 -0.26
CA PHE A 147 14.15 -11.25 0.88
C PHE A 147 14.66 -12.35 1.83
N ASP A 148 15.60 -12.01 2.73
CA ASP A 148 16.16 -12.97 3.70
C ASP A 148 15.12 -13.39 4.75
N GLU A 149 14.19 -12.49 5.08
CA GLU A 149 13.06 -12.71 5.99
C GLU A 149 11.78 -12.06 5.43
N CYS A 150 10.62 -12.41 6.00
CA CYS A 150 9.36 -11.78 5.64
C CYS A 150 9.42 -10.28 5.97
N PRO A 151 9.16 -9.38 5.01
CA PRO A 151 9.30 -7.95 5.23
C PRO A 151 8.08 -7.31 5.93
N LEU A 152 7.04 -8.09 6.24
CA LEU A 152 5.78 -7.65 6.83
C LEU A 152 5.47 -8.45 8.10
N SER A 153 4.64 -7.89 8.97
CA SER A 153 4.21 -8.53 10.22
C SER A 153 3.38 -9.79 9.99
N ASP A 154 2.70 -9.88 8.85
CA ASP A 154 1.91 -11.02 8.43
C ASP A 154 2.53 -11.73 7.22
N ALA A 155 2.53 -13.06 7.24
CA ALA A 155 3.20 -13.88 6.24
C ALA A 155 2.28 -14.37 5.11
N SER A 156 1.02 -13.94 5.04
CA SER A 156 0.03 -14.44 4.06
C SER A 156 0.48 -14.29 2.61
N LEU A 157 1.20 -13.20 2.27
CA LEU A 157 1.74 -12.97 0.93
C LEU A 157 3.17 -13.49 0.74
N TRP A 158 3.81 -14.01 1.79
CA TRP A 158 5.22 -14.40 1.76
C TRP A 158 5.42 -15.72 1.00
N GLY A 159 5.81 -15.61 -0.26
CA GLY A 159 5.90 -16.76 -1.15
C GLY A 159 4.58 -17.23 -1.71
N GLU A 160 3.56 -16.39 -1.73
CA GLU A 160 2.28 -16.68 -2.38
C GLU A 160 2.52 -16.85 -3.90
N PRO A 161 2.34 -18.06 -4.47
CA PRO A 161 2.67 -18.33 -5.88
C PRO A 161 1.69 -17.69 -6.86
N SER A 162 0.50 -17.33 -6.42
CA SER A 162 -0.61 -16.85 -7.25
C SER A 162 -1.38 -15.73 -6.55
N PRO A 163 -0.75 -14.60 -6.25
CA PRO A 163 -1.44 -13.51 -5.59
C PRO A 163 -2.51 -12.94 -6.51
N HIS A 164 -3.68 -12.63 -5.97
CA HIS A 164 -4.81 -12.07 -6.71
C HIS A 164 -5.08 -10.63 -6.28
N PHE A 165 -5.05 -9.73 -7.26
CA PHE A 165 -5.45 -8.34 -7.07
C PHE A 165 -6.94 -8.18 -7.34
N VAL A 166 -7.63 -7.41 -6.49
CA VAL A 166 -9.01 -6.97 -6.70
C VAL A 166 -9.08 -5.47 -6.53
N HIS A 167 -9.48 -4.76 -7.59
CA HIS A 167 -9.66 -3.31 -7.56
C HIS A 167 -10.72 -2.92 -6.53
N TRP A 168 -10.51 -1.81 -5.80
CA TRP A 168 -11.35 -1.43 -4.65
C TRP A 168 -12.86 -1.31 -4.97
N ARG A 169 -13.22 -0.84 -6.17
CA ARG A 169 -14.62 -0.79 -6.64
C ARG A 169 -15.24 -2.18 -6.78
N GLU A 170 -14.48 -3.15 -7.29
CA GLU A 170 -14.95 -4.52 -7.45
C GLU A 170 -14.98 -5.24 -6.10
N GLU A 171 -13.97 -5.01 -5.25
CA GLU A 171 -13.94 -5.51 -3.87
C GLU A 171 -15.20 -5.08 -3.10
N ARG A 172 -15.50 -3.77 -3.12
CA ARG A 172 -16.71 -3.21 -2.50
C ARG A 172 -17.98 -3.81 -3.06
N ARG A 173 -18.08 -3.95 -4.38
CA ARG A 173 -19.24 -4.56 -5.05
C ARG A 173 -19.46 -6.01 -4.60
N ARG A 174 -18.40 -6.81 -4.51
CA ARG A 174 -18.46 -8.21 -4.06
C ARG A 174 -18.94 -8.29 -2.61
N TRP A 175 -18.38 -7.47 -1.72
CA TRP A 175 -18.83 -7.37 -0.33
C TRP A 175 -20.31 -6.97 -0.22
N GLU A 176 -20.74 -5.93 -0.93
CA GLU A 176 -22.14 -5.48 -0.94
C GLU A 176 -23.11 -6.53 -1.49
N SER A 177 -22.60 -7.51 -2.25
CA SER A 177 -23.36 -8.66 -2.76
C SER A 177 -23.29 -9.91 -1.88
N GLY A 178 -22.56 -9.87 -0.77
CA GLY A 178 -22.37 -11.02 0.13
C GLY A 178 -21.45 -12.09 -0.43
N VAL A 179 -20.48 -11.68 -1.23
CA VAL A 179 -19.47 -12.54 -1.83
C VAL A 179 -18.11 -12.09 -1.34
N ASP A 180 -17.30 -13.02 -0.85
CA ASP A 180 -15.92 -12.75 -0.51
C ASP A 180 -15.15 -12.35 -1.78
N PRO A 181 -14.46 -11.20 -1.77
CA PRO A 181 -13.86 -10.64 -2.96
C PRO A 181 -12.70 -11.46 -3.52
N TYR A 182 -12.03 -12.27 -2.70
CA TYR A 182 -10.81 -12.99 -3.09
C TYR A 182 -11.08 -14.48 -3.36
N THR A 183 -12.06 -15.08 -2.68
CA THR A 183 -12.43 -16.49 -2.89
C THR A 183 -13.62 -16.66 -3.82
N GLY A 184 -14.47 -15.63 -3.97
CA GLY A 184 -15.73 -15.72 -4.70
C GLY A 184 -16.80 -16.58 -3.99
N GLU A 185 -16.52 -17.04 -2.77
CA GLU A 185 -17.46 -17.80 -1.95
C GLU A 185 -18.47 -16.85 -1.26
N PRO A 186 -19.68 -17.31 -0.92
CA PRO A 186 -20.61 -16.51 -0.13
C PRO A 186 -19.99 -16.13 1.22
N ASP A 187 -20.03 -14.85 1.57
CA ASP A 187 -19.61 -14.40 2.90
C ASP A 187 -20.58 -14.99 3.94
N PRO A 188 -20.10 -15.86 4.85
CA PRO A 188 -20.94 -16.52 5.82
C PRO A 188 -21.63 -15.51 6.76
N TYR A 189 -21.09 -14.31 6.93
CA TYR A 189 -21.61 -13.26 7.82
C TYR A 189 -22.53 -12.26 7.13
N PHE A 190 -22.70 -12.35 5.82
CA PHE A 190 -23.52 -11.39 5.07
C PHE A 190 -24.98 -11.39 5.53
N GLY A 191 -25.49 -10.20 5.88
CA GLY A 191 -26.87 -10.02 6.35
C GLY A 191 -27.15 -10.50 7.78
N MET A 192 -26.14 -10.99 8.51
CA MET A 192 -26.30 -11.29 9.94
C MET A 192 -26.46 -10.00 10.74
N LYS A 193 -27.53 -9.90 11.53
CA LYS A 193 -27.66 -8.86 12.56
C LYS A 193 -27.05 -9.37 13.85
N PHE A 194 -25.92 -8.81 14.24
CA PHE A 194 -25.41 -8.98 15.61
C PHE A 194 -26.32 -8.16 16.53
N GLY A 195 -27.09 -8.88 17.36
CA GLY A 195 -28.04 -8.31 18.32
C GLY A 195 -27.40 -7.86 19.63
#